data_AF-A0A137PH49-F1
#
_entry.id   AF-A0A137PH49-F1
#
_cell.length_a   1.000
_cell.length_b   1.000
_cell.length_c   1.000
_cell.angle_alpha   90.00
_cell.angle_beta   90.00
_cell.angle_gamma   90.00
#
_symmetry.space_group_name_H-M   'P 1'
#
loop_
_entity.id
_entity.type
_entity.pdbx_description
1 polymer ?
#
loop_
_entity_poly.entity_id
_entity_poly.type
_entity_poly.pdbx_seq_one_letter_code
_entity_poly.pdbx_strand_id
1 'polypeptide(L)'
;MNSTLPVLIIGAGPTGLALAAQLQRCGTPFRIIDPKPEVKQESRAFVVHCRTIEIFRQLGVLEKMKDKFRDMNFNMNIRHEGKNIAYYSLPDSVYPDSRPILISQYYTEIYLREYLNDLGIEIEQLELVSFQQTLDHVTATLKAPNSEDTKTIECQYMIGCDGARSIVRKQLGLEFPGMVRDRQWALIDLEMETDMHPTEGSIIWSKEKQFSKN
;
A
#
# COMPACT_ATOMS: atom_id res chain seq x y z
N MET A 1 15.37 -21.42 26.89
CA MET A 1 15.14 -21.68 25.46
C MET A 1 15.30 -20.34 24.77
N ASN A 2 16.31 -20.16 23.91
CA ASN A 2 16.40 -18.93 23.10
C ASN A 2 15.16 -18.91 22.21
N SER A 3 14.20 -18.04 22.52
CA SER A 3 12.98 -17.91 21.74
C SER A 3 13.34 -17.21 20.43
N THR A 4 13.76 -17.98 19.43
CA THR A 4 13.99 -17.48 18.07
C THR A 4 12.73 -16.78 17.59
N LEU A 5 12.87 -15.56 17.08
CA LEU A 5 11.76 -14.76 16.56
C LEU A 5 10.96 -15.58 15.54
N PRO A 6 9.63 -15.76 15.67
CA PRO A 6 8.90 -16.57 14.71
C PRO A 6 8.88 -15.95 13.30
N VAL A 7 8.56 -14.66 13.18
CA VAL A 7 8.48 -13.99 11.88
C VAL A 7 9.17 -12.63 11.88
N LEU A 8 9.97 -12.36 10.86
CA LEU A 8 10.50 -11.04 10.53
C LEU A 8 9.89 -10.54 9.20
N ILE A 9 9.13 -9.45 9.26
CA ILE A 9 8.55 -8.78 8.08
C ILE A 9 9.50 -7.68 7.62
N ILE A 10 9.85 -7.69 6.33
CA ILE A 10 10.72 -6.69 5.70
C ILE A 10 9.87 -5.72 4.87
N GLY A 11 9.76 -4.48 5.31
CA GLY A 11 9.00 -3.42 4.66
C GLY A 11 7.62 -3.19 5.28
N ALA A 12 7.31 -1.94 5.58
CA ALA A 12 6.06 -1.48 6.19
C ALA A 12 5.29 -0.56 5.24
N GLY A 13 5.20 -0.97 3.97
CA GLY A 13 4.18 -0.51 3.03
C GLY A 13 2.85 -1.27 3.23
N PRO A 14 1.86 -1.09 2.33
CA PRO A 14 0.51 -1.62 2.53
C PRO A 14 0.49 -3.15 2.73
N THR A 15 1.31 -3.88 1.97
CA THR A 15 1.43 -5.34 2.10
C THR A 15 1.97 -5.78 3.46
N GLY A 16 3.06 -5.16 3.93
CA GLY A 16 3.69 -5.52 5.20
C GLY A 16 2.84 -5.15 6.40
N LEU A 17 2.20 -3.98 6.36
CA LEU A 17 1.25 -3.53 7.39
C LEU A 17 0.02 -4.45 7.46
N ALA A 18 -0.55 -4.82 6.31
CA ALA A 18 -1.66 -5.76 6.25
C ALA A 18 -1.27 -7.15 6.78
N LEU A 19 -0.09 -7.65 6.42
CA LEU A 19 0.44 -8.91 6.93
C LEU A 19 0.63 -8.87 8.45
N ALA A 20 1.26 -7.83 8.99
CA ALA A 20 1.44 -7.63 10.42
C ALA A 20 0.08 -7.63 11.16
N ALA A 21 -0.91 -6.92 10.62
CA ALA A 21 -2.24 -6.87 11.20
C ALA A 21 -2.92 -8.25 11.23
N GLN A 22 -2.71 -9.08 10.20
CA GLN A 22 -3.25 -10.45 10.15
C GLN A 22 -2.49 -11.41 11.08
N LEU A 23 -1.16 -11.35 11.12
CA LEU A 23 -0.36 -12.15 12.07
C LEU A 23 -0.76 -11.85 13.51
N GLN A 24 -1.00 -10.58 13.82
CA GLN A 24 -1.49 -10.16 15.13
C GLN A 24 -2.86 -10.76 15.45
N ARG A 25 -3.81 -10.73 14.50
CA ARG A 25 -5.13 -11.39 14.67
C ARG A 25 -5.02 -12.90 14.89
N CYS A 26 -4.03 -13.54 14.27
CA CYS A 26 -3.77 -14.97 14.41
C CYS A 26 -2.92 -15.32 15.64
N GLY A 27 -2.49 -14.34 16.46
CA GLY A 27 -1.66 -14.57 17.64
C GLY A 27 -0.25 -15.06 17.34
N THR A 28 0.27 -14.78 16.13
CA THR A 28 1.64 -15.17 15.73
C THR A 28 2.61 -14.04 16.07
N PRO A 29 3.65 -14.27 16.91
CA PRO A 29 4.62 -13.22 17.22
C PRO A 29 5.47 -12.85 16.00
N PHE A 30 5.68 -11.55 15.80
CA PHE A 30 6.50 -11.05 14.71
C PHE A 30 7.23 -9.76 15.09
N ARG A 31 8.22 -9.39 14.26
CA ARG A 31 8.78 -8.05 14.18
C ARG A 31 8.62 -7.53 12.75
N ILE A 32 8.44 -6.23 12.59
CA ILE A 32 8.33 -5.57 11.30
C ILE A 32 9.33 -4.42 11.23
N ILE A 33 10.08 -4.37 10.13
CA ILE A 33 11.10 -3.34 9.91
C ILE A 33 10.80 -2.54 8.64
N ASP A 34 11.12 -1.25 8.62
CA ASP A 34 11.18 -0.44 7.40
C ASP A 34 12.23 0.67 7.60
N PRO A 35 13.09 0.96 6.62
CA PRO A 35 14.09 2.02 6.77
C PRO A 35 13.50 3.43 6.80
N LYS A 36 12.24 3.62 6.38
CA LYS A 36 11.62 4.94 6.31
C LYS A 36 11.06 5.33 7.68
N PRO A 37 11.39 6.53 8.19
CA PRO A 37 10.85 7.01 9.45
C PRO A 37 9.36 7.37 9.35
N GLU A 38 8.90 7.76 8.16
CA GLU A 38 7.54 8.25 7.91
C GLU A 38 6.93 7.62 6.66
N VAL A 39 5.60 7.63 6.62
CA VAL A 39 4.81 7.26 5.44
C VAL A 39 5.03 8.31 4.35
N LYS A 40 5.28 7.86 3.12
CA LYS A 40 5.39 8.78 1.98
C LYS A 40 4.06 9.47 1.72
N GLN A 41 4.07 10.80 1.68
CA GLN A 41 2.89 11.59 1.34
C GLN A 41 2.45 11.41 -0.13
N GLU A 42 3.39 11.11 -1.02
CA GLU A 42 3.13 10.80 -2.43
C GLU A 42 2.30 9.50 -2.56
N SER A 43 1.06 9.66 -2.99
CA SER A 43 0.15 8.53 -3.21
C SER A 43 0.43 7.88 -4.56
N ARG A 44 0.75 6.58 -4.55
CA ARG A 44 0.84 5.76 -5.78
C ARG A 44 -0.44 4.95 -6.04
N ALA A 45 -1.32 4.88 -5.05
CA ALA A 45 -2.59 4.18 -5.11
C ALA A 45 -3.63 5.03 -4.36
N PHE A 46 -4.80 5.23 -4.95
CA PHE A 46 -5.85 6.06 -4.37
C PHE A 46 -7.22 5.39 -4.35
N VAL A 47 -7.29 4.10 -4.68
CA VAL A 47 -8.52 3.29 -4.70
C VAL A 47 -8.33 2.06 -3.84
N VAL A 48 -9.28 1.81 -2.95
CA VAL A 48 -9.38 0.57 -2.17
C VAL A 48 -10.65 -0.16 -2.60
N HIS A 49 -10.50 -1.40 -3.05
CA HIS A 49 -11.61 -2.22 -3.56
C HIS A 49 -12.40 -2.91 -2.42
N CYS A 50 -13.64 -3.27 -2.72
CA CYS A 50 -14.64 -3.80 -1.77
C CYS A 50 -14.08 -4.90 -0.86
N ARG A 51 -13.33 -5.87 -1.41
CA ARG A 51 -12.76 -6.96 -0.61
C ARG A 51 -11.74 -6.47 0.42
N THR A 52 -10.94 -5.46 0.10
CA THR A 52 -10.02 -4.84 1.05
C THR A 52 -10.79 -4.04 2.11
N ILE A 53 -11.90 -3.39 1.74
CA ILE A 53 -12.76 -2.69 2.68
C ILE A 53 -13.34 -3.67 3.73
N GLU A 54 -13.77 -4.86 3.30
CA GLU A 54 -14.22 -5.91 4.22
C GLU A 54 -13.14 -6.31 5.23
N ILE A 55 -11.89 -6.42 4.77
CA ILE A 55 -10.74 -6.74 5.63
C ILE A 55 -10.49 -5.60 6.64
N PHE A 56 -10.53 -4.34 6.20
CA PHE A 56 -10.38 -3.18 7.10
C PHE A 56 -11.50 -3.08 8.12
N ARG A 57 -12.73 -3.47 7.75
CA ARG A 57 -13.86 -3.53 8.68
C ARG A 57 -13.65 -4.60 9.75
N GLN A 58 -13.20 -5.79 9.36
CA GLN A 58 -12.87 -6.86 10.31
C GLN A 58 -11.73 -6.49 11.27
N LEU A 59 -10.82 -5.61 10.83
CA LEU A 59 -9.76 -5.06 11.66
C LEU A 59 -10.22 -3.90 12.56
N GLY A 60 -11.44 -3.37 12.35
CA GLY A 60 -11.94 -2.17 13.03
C GLY A 60 -11.29 -0.86 12.57
N VAL A 61 -10.39 -0.93 11.58
CA VAL A 61 -9.66 0.24 11.07
C VAL A 61 -10.55 1.09 10.18
N LEU A 62 -11.49 0.48 9.46
CA LEU A 62 -12.33 1.17 8.47
C LEU A 62 -13.05 2.41 9.04
N GLU A 63 -13.58 2.30 10.26
CA GLU A 63 -14.31 3.38 10.93
C GLU A 63 -13.43 4.62 11.15
N LYS A 64 -12.16 4.43 11.49
CA LYS A 64 -11.20 5.52 11.72
C LYS A 64 -10.84 6.27 10.44
N MET A 65 -11.03 5.65 9.28
CA MET A 65 -10.61 6.20 7.99
C MET A 65 -11.71 6.98 7.27
N LYS A 66 -12.96 6.90 7.73
CA LYS A 66 -14.14 7.38 7.00
C LYS A 66 -14.09 8.86 6.64
N ASP A 67 -13.51 9.69 7.50
CA ASP A 67 -13.37 11.13 7.28
C ASP A 67 -12.32 11.47 6.20
N LYS A 68 -11.49 10.50 5.81
CA LYS A 68 -10.50 10.65 4.73
C LYS A 68 -10.98 10.11 3.39
N PHE A 69 -12.17 9.53 3.33
CA PHE A 69 -12.73 9.08 2.06
C PHE A 69 -13.07 10.30 1.20
N ARG A 70 -12.70 10.23 -0.08
CA ARG A 70 -13.26 11.17 -1.05
C ARG A 70 -14.65 10.69 -1.42
N ASP A 71 -15.59 11.62 -1.41
CA ASP A 71 -16.95 11.40 -1.87
C ASP A 71 -16.93 11.22 -3.39
N MET A 72 -16.75 9.99 -3.84
CA MET A 72 -16.81 9.62 -5.24
C MET A 72 -17.72 8.42 -5.38
N ASN A 73 -18.81 8.59 -6.11
CA ASN A 73 -19.81 7.52 -6.30
C ASN A 73 -19.33 6.44 -7.29
N PHE A 74 -18.08 6.54 -7.79
CA PHE A 74 -17.53 5.74 -8.88
C PHE A 74 -18.37 5.75 -10.16
N ASN A 75 -19.21 6.78 -10.29
CA ASN A 75 -19.82 7.14 -11.55
C ASN A 75 -18.75 7.75 -12.46
N MET A 76 -18.73 7.33 -13.72
CA MET A 76 -17.70 7.69 -14.68
C MET A 76 -18.33 8.29 -15.93
N ASN A 77 -17.90 9.50 -16.26
CA ASN A 77 -18.17 10.13 -17.54
C ASN A 77 -17.09 9.72 -18.54
N ILE A 78 -17.48 9.29 -19.74
CA ILE A 78 -16.55 9.01 -20.84
C ILE A 78 -16.69 10.16 -21.83
N ARG A 79 -15.64 10.96 -21.93
CA ARG A 79 -15.60 12.15 -22.78
C ARG A 79 -14.69 11.95 -23.99
N HIS A 80 -15.14 12.35 -25.16
CA HIS A 80 -14.35 12.37 -26.39
C HIS A 80 -14.51 13.74 -27.07
N GLU A 81 -13.40 14.41 -27.36
CA GLU A 81 -13.38 15.73 -28.03
C GLU A 81 -14.33 16.75 -27.36
N GLY A 82 -14.32 16.79 -26.02
CA GLY A 82 -15.12 17.72 -25.21
C GLY A 82 -16.59 17.33 -25.01
N LYS A 83 -17.06 16.23 -25.61
CA LYS A 83 -18.44 15.75 -25.48
C LYS A 83 -18.51 14.54 -24.56
N ASN A 84 -19.52 14.48 -23.68
CA ASN A 84 -19.81 13.27 -22.92
C ASN A 84 -20.50 12.26 -23.84
N ILE A 85 -19.85 11.13 -24.11
CA ILE A 85 -20.33 10.11 -25.05
C ILE A 85 -20.91 8.89 -24.34
N ALA A 86 -20.60 8.70 -23.06
CA ALA A 86 -21.20 7.66 -22.25
C ALA A 86 -21.12 7.99 -20.76
N TYR A 87 -22.07 7.44 -20.01
CA TYR A 87 -22.11 7.52 -18.56
C TYR A 87 -22.18 6.11 -18.00
N TYR A 88 -21.28 5.79 -17.07
CA TYR A 88 -21.26 4.52 -16.36
C TYR A 88 -21.52 4.78 -14.88
N SER A 89 -22.46 4.05 -14.30
CA SER A 89 -22.75 4.09 -12.88
C SER A 89 -22.71 2.68 -12.31
N LEU A 90 -22.14 2.55 -11.11
CA LEU A 90 -22.25 1.32 -10.35
C LEU A 90 -23.64 1.24 -9.72
N PRO A 91 -24.39 0.14 -9.91
CA PRO A 91 -25.69 -0.01 -9.28
C PRO A 91 -25.56 0.05 -7.75
N ASP A 92 -26.60 0.54 -7.10
CA ASP A 92 -26.71 0.44 -5.65
C ASP A 92 -26.74 -1.03 -5.25
N SER A 93 -26.15 -1.33 -4.09
CA SER A 93 -26.18 -2.67 -3.53
C SER A 93 -26.59 -2.63 -2.07
N VAL A 94 -27.33 -3.67 -1.67
CA VAL A 94 -27.77 -3.87 -0.29
C VAL A 94 -26.64 -4.32 0.64
N TYR A 95 -25.51 -4.76 0.07
CA TYR A 95 -24.33 -5.14 0.84
C TYR A 95 -23.53 -3.90 1.26
N PRO A 96 -23.12 -3.79 2.53
CA PRO A 96 -22.30 -2.68 2.99
C PRO A 96 -20.94 -2.69 2.28
N ASP A 97 -20.42 -1.50 1.98
CA ASP A 97 -19.12 -1.29 1.32
C ASP A 97 -18.95 -2.04 -0.01
N SER A 98 -20.06 -2.18 -0.75
CA SER A 98 -20.09 -2.80 -2.08
C SER A 98 -19.53 -1.92 -3.19
N ARG A 99 -19.03 -0.72 -2.86
CA ARG A 99 -18.35 0.19 -3.78
C ARG A 99 -16.91 0.36 -3.33
N PRO A 100 -15.95 0.50 -4.27
CA PRO A 100 -14.61 0.92 -3.91
C PRO A 100 -14.67 2.30 -3.26
N ILE A 101 -13.64 2.65 -2.50
CA ILE A 101 -13.49 3.96 -1.87
C ILE A 101 -12.25 4.66 -2.43
N LEU A 102 -12.34 5.99 -2.56
CA LEU A 102 -11.15 6.80 -2.85
C LEU A 102 -10.51 7.23 -1.55
N ILE A 103 -9.28 6.79 -1.36
CA ILE A 103 -8.47 7.16 -0.22
C ILE A 103 -7.00 7.06 -0.61
N SER A 104 -6.22 8.08 -0.27
CA SER A 104 -4.78 8.08 -0.51
C SER A 104 -4.11 6.89 0.19
N GLN A 105 -3.15 6.25 -0.49
CA GLN A 105 -2.30 5.24 0.11
C GLN A 105 -1.65 5.74 1.41
N TYR A 106 -1.31 7.03 1.48
CA TYR A 106 -0.79 7.67 2.69
C TYR A 106 -1.69 7.40 3.90
N TYR A 107 -2.99 7.71 3.80
CA TYR A 107 -3.92 7.48 4.91
C TYR A 107 -4.08 5.99 5.19
N THR A 108 -4.11 5.15 4.16
CA THR A 108 -4.17 3.69 4.33
C THR A 108 -3.02 3.17 5.19
N GLU A 109 -1.79 3.61 4.92
CA GLU A 109 -0.64 3.24 5.72
C GLU A 109 -0.68 3.84 7.13
N ILE A 110 -1.07 5.11 7.28
CA ILE A 110 -1.19 5.76 8.60
C ILE A 110 -2.15 4.99 9.52
N TYR A 111 -3.37 4.70 9.08
CA TYR A 111 -4.34 4.04 9.94
C TYR A 111 -4.00 2.57 10.25
N LEU A 112 -3.32 1.87 9.34
CA LEU A 112 -2.80 0.53 9.64
C LEU A 112 -1.62 0.59 10.62
N ARG A 113 -0.78 1.63 10.57
CA ARG A 113 0.29 1.87 11.56
C ARG A 113 -0.29 2.20 12.93
N GLU A 114 -1.27 3.09 12.99
CA GLU A 114 -1.99 3.41 14.22
C GLU A 114 -2.62 2.16 14.83
N TYR A 115 -3.27 1.32 14.03
CA TYR A 115 -3.82 0.05 14.49
C TYR A 115 -2.75 -0.86 15.15
N LEU A 116 -1.56 -0.97 14.55
CA LEU A 116 -0.47 -1.75 15.13
C LEU A 116 0.07 -1.11 16.41
N ASN A 117 0.26 0.21 16.40
CA ASN A 117 0.75 0.98 17.55
C ASN A 117 -0.22 0.91 18.74
N ASP A 118 -1.53 0.97 18.51
CA ASP A 118 -2.57 0.81 19.54
C ASP A 118 -2.49 -0.57 20.22
N LEU A 119 -1.92 -1.56 19.54
CA LEU A 119 -1.66 -2.91 20.03
C LEU A 119 -0.25 -3.08 20.60
N GLY A 120 0.53 -2.00 20.72
CA GLY A 120 1.90 -1.99 21.23
C GLY A 120 2.95 -2.52 20.25
N ILE A 121 2.62 -2.58 18.96
CA ILE A 121 3.50 -3.12 17.92
C ILE A 121 4.15 -1.98 17.18
N GLU A 122 5.44 -1.77 17.44
CA GLU A 122 6.23 -0.74 16.78
C GLU A 122 6.85 -1.24 15.47
N ILE A 123 6.94 -0.35 14.49
CA ILE A 123 7.69 -0.59 13.25
C ILE A 123 9.09 -0.07 13.44
N GLU A 124 10.06 -0.99 13.42
CA GLU A 124 11.45 -0.64 13.68
C GLU A 124 12.08 0.02 12.45
N GLN A 125 12.77 1.13 12.68
CA GLN A 125 13.51 1.86 11.64
C GLN A 125 14.82 1.13 11.32
N LEU A 126 14.72 0.04 10.56
CA LEU A 126 15.85 -0.81 10.16
C LEU A 126 15.74 -1.20 8.69
N GLU A 127 16.90 -1.31 8.04
CA GLU A 127 17.05 -1.78 6.67
C GLU A 127 17.63 -3.19 6.65
N LEU A 128 17.08 -4.07 5.81
CA LEU A 128 17.68 -5.36 5.50
C LEU A 128 18.85 -5.16 4.53
N VAL A 129 20.05 -5.58 4.93
CA VAL A 129 21.27 -5.54 4.11
C VAL A 129 21.47 -6.85 3.36
N SER A 130 21.29 -7.97 4.05
CA SER A 130 21.42 -9.32 3.50
C SER A 130 20.81 -10.34 4.44
N PHE A 131 20.69 -11.59 4.01
CA PHE A 131 20.32 -12.68 4.90
C PHE A 131 21.01 -13.98 4.50
N GLN A 132 21.04 -14.95 5.40
CA GLN A 132 21.44 -16.32 5.15
C GLN A 132 20.35 -17.23 5.69
N GLN A 133 20.06 -18.33 5.02
CA GLN A 133 19.06 -19.28 5.48
C GLN A 133 19.67 -20.67 5.64
N THR A 134 19.23 -21.36 6.68
CA THR A 134 19.46 -22.78 6.89
C THR A 134 18.13 -23.52 6.72
N LEU A 135 18.08 -24.81 7.07
CA LEU A 135 16.82 -25.55 7.11
C LEU A 135 15.91 -25.10 8.26
N ASP A 136 16.47 -24.51 9.32
CA ASP A 136 15.75 -24.29 10.59
C ASP A 136 15.47 -22.80 10.87
N HIS A 137 16.23 -21.89 10.26
CA HIS A 137 16.10 -20.45 10.51
C HIS A 137 16.71 -19.59 9.38
N VAL A 138 16.40 -18.29 9.46
CA VAL A 138 16.99 -17.21 8.66
C VAL A 138 17.73 -16.25 9.57
N THR A 139 18.99 -15.96 9.24
CA THR A 139 19.80 -14.92 9.87
C THR A 139 19.79 -13.69 8.98
N ALA A 140 19.13 -12.62 9.41
CA ALA A 140 19.05 -11.36 8.69
C ALA A 140 20.07 -10.35 9.23
N THR A 141 20.83 -9.73 8.34
CA THR A 141 21.76 -8.64 8.63
C THR A 141 21.02 -7.33 8.42
N LEU A 142 20.89 -6.55 9.49
CA LEU A 142 20.13 -5.30 9.52
C LEU A 142 21.05 -4.12 9.86
N LYS A 143 20.69 -2.93 9.40
CA LYS A 143 21.32 -1.67 9.84
C LYS A 143 20.28 -0.59 10.12
N ALA A 144 20.62 0.36 10.97
CA ALA A 144 19.81 1.56 11.12
C ALA A 144 20.01 2.50 9.90
N PRO A 145 19.01 3.33 9.55
CA PRO A 145 19.19 4.38 8.57
C PRO A 145 20.40 5.25 8.91
N ASN A 146 21.25 5.55 7.92
CA ASN A 146 22.47 6.34 8.06
C ASN A 146 23.56 5.78 8.99
N SER A 147 23.47 4.50 9.39
CA SER A 147 24.53 3.81 10.12
C SER A 147 25.32 2.88 9.20
N GLU A 148 26.63 2.77 9.46
CA GLU A 148 27.48 1.73 8.86
C GLU A 148 27.50 0.44 9.70
N ASP A 149 27.08 0.53 10.97
CA ASP A 149 27.03 -0.62 11.86
C ASP A 149 25.88 -1.55 11.48
N THR A 150 26.20 -2.85 11.47
CA THR A 150 25.22 -3.90 11.20
C THR A 150 25.01 -4.75 12.45
N LYS A 151 23.79 -5.27 12.59
CA LYS A 151 23.42 -6.26 13.60
C LYS A 151 22.73 -7.44 12.93
N THR A 152 22.85 -8.61 13.53
CA THR A 152 22.14 -9.80 13.05
C THR A 152 20.92 -10.08 13.91
N ILE A 153 19.89 -10.65 13.28
CA ILE A 153 18.73 -11.22 13.95
C ILE A 153 18.43 -12.60 13.37
N GLU A 154 18.15 -13.55 14.23
CA GLU A 154 17.67 -14.87 13.84
C GLU A 154 16.15 -14.94 13.94
N CYS A 155 15.51 -15.48 12.89
CA CYS A 155 14.08 -15.71 12.84
C CYS A 155 13.77 -17.06 12.18
N GLN A 156 12.62 -17.65 12.48
CA GLN A 156 12.19 -18.89 11.81
C GLN A 156 11.77 -18.62 10.38
N TYR A 157 11.02 -17.52 10.17
CA TYR A 157 10.57 -17.08 8.85
C TYR A 157 10.90 -15.60 8.62
N MET A 158 11.34 -15.28 7.40
CA MET A 158 11.48 -13.91 6.92
C MET A 158 10.55 -13.69 5.72
N ILE A 159 9.75 -12.63 5.74
CA ILE A 159 8.77 -12.34 4.69
C ILE A 159 9.09 -10.98 4.04
N GLY A 160 9.46 -11.02 2.76
CA GLY A 160 9.74 -9.84 1.95
C GLY A 160 8.48 -9.09 1.50
N CYS A 161 8.21 -7.95 2.14
CA CYS A 161 7.19 -6.97 1.77
C CYS A 161 7.82 -5.65 1.27
N ASP A 162 9.04 -5.74 0.72
CA ASP A 162 9.98 -4.65 0.42
C ASP A 162 9.83 -4.07 -1.00
N GLY A 163 8.69 -4.32 -1.64
CA GLY A 163 8.23 -3.65 -2.86
C GLY A 163 8.97 -4.04 -4.15
N ALA A 164 8.80 -3.24 -5.19
CA ALA A 164 9.24 -3.59 -6.56
C ALA A 164 10.76 -3.87 -6.68
N ARG A 165 11.58 -3.19 -5.86
CA ARG A 165 13.05 -3.33 -5.86
C ARG A 165 13.55 -4.37 -4.84
N SER A 166 12.67 -5.20 -4.30
CA SER A 166 12.89 -6.19 -3.25
C SER A 166 14.30 -6.80 -3.25
N ILE A 167 15.02 -6.61 -2.15
CA ILE A 167 16.31 -7.27 -1.91
C ILE A 167 16.08 -8.74 -1.60
N VAL A 168 14.99 -9.08 -0.91
CA VAL A 168 14.64 -10.47 -0.58
C VAL A 168 14.49 -11.29 -1.86
N ARG A 169 13.68 -10.82 -2.82
CA ARG A 169 13.49 -11.48 -4.11
C ARG A 169 14.81 -11.66 -4.88
N LYS A 170 15.61 -10.59 -4.96
CA LYS A 170 16.88 -10.60 -5.70
C LYS A 170 17.89 -11.58 -5.10
N GLN A 171 18.03 -11.58 -3.78
CA GLN A 171 19.00 -12.43 -3.10
C GLN A 171 18.62 -13.92 -3.14
N LEU A 172 17.32 -14.23 -3.16
CA LEU A 172 16.82 -15.59 -3.43
C LEU A 172 17.02 -16.05 -4.89
N GLY A 173 17.45 -15.16 -5.79
CA GLY A 173 17.58 -15.48 -7.22
C GLY A 173 16.23 -15.72 -7.90
N LEU A 174 15.12 -15.20 -7.35
CA LEU A 174 13.80 -15.39 -7.93
C LEU A 174 13.62 -14.51 -9.17
N GLU A 175 13.23 -15.15 -10.26
CA GLU A 175 12.88 -14.46 -11.50
C GLU A 175 11.62 -13.60 -11.32
N PHE A 176 11.53 -12.53 -12.11
CA PHE A 176 10.36 -11.67 -12.15
C PHE A 176 9.96 -11.43 -13.62
N PRO A 177 9.44 -12.47 -14.30
CA PRO A 177 9.10 -12.39 -15.70
C PRO A 177 7.95 -11.40 -15.93
N GLY A 178 8.10 -10.55 -16.94
CA GLY A 178 7.11 -9.54 -17.27
C GLY A 178 7.49 -8.79 -18.55
N MET A 179 6.56 -7.96 -19.02
CA MET A 179 6.79 -7.08 -20.16
C MET A 179 6.88 -5.64 -19.68
N VAL A 180 7.97 -4.95 -20.04
CA VAL A 180 8.04 -3.50 -19.89
C VAL A 180 7.24 -2.89 -21.03
N ARG A 181 6.17 -2.14 -20.71
CA ARG A 181 5.45 -1.35 -21.71
C ARG A 181 6.11 0.02 -21.82
N ASP A 182 6.46 0.42 -23.03
CA ASP A 182 6.97 1.76 -23.33
C ASP A 182 5.85 2.79 -23.33
N ARG A 183 5.20 2.95 -22.17
CA ARG A 183 4.17 3.96 -21.94
C ARG A 183 4.45 4.63 -20.60
N GLN A 184 4.67 5.92 -20.64
CA GLN A 184 4.80 6.74 -19.45
C GLN A 184 3.43 7.30 -19.07
N TRP A 185 3.11 7.23 -17.79
CA TRP A 185 1.91 7.81 -17.21
C TRP A 185 2.34 8.87 -16.21
N ALA A 186 1.75 10.06 -16.31
CA ALA A 186 1.88 11.09 -15.29
C ALA A 186 0.65 11.01 -14.39
N LEU A 187 0.88 10.97 -13.09
CA LEU A 187 -0.15 11.16 -12.07
C LEU A 187 0.12 12.51 -11.42
N ILE A 188 -0.89 13.37 -11.37
CA ILE A 188 -0.76 14.74 -10.87
C ILE A 188 -1.98 15.04 -10.00
N ASP A 189 -1.73 15.44 -8.76
CA ASP A 189 -2.73 16.06 -7.90
C ASP A 189 -2.67 17.58 -8.14
N LEU A 190 -3.78 18.19 -8.54
CA LEU A 190 -3.86 19.62 -8.84
C LEU A 190 -5.24 20.18 -8.48
N GLU A 191 -5.26 21.48 -8.18
CA GLU A 191 -6.49 22.26 -8.10
C GLU A 191 -6.77 22.84 -9.49
N MET A 192 -8.00 22.68 -9.99
CA MET A 192 -8.41 23.25 -11.28
C MET A 192 -9.86 23.72 -11.26
N GLU A 193 -10.11 24.76 -12.04
CA GLU A 193 -11.46 25.14 -12.45
C GLU A 193 -11.93 24.18 -13.55
N THR A 194 -13.10 23.57 -13.37
CA THR A 194 -13.63 22.57 -14.30
C THR A 194 -15.15 22.53 -14.27
N ASP A 195 -15.74 22.07 -15.37
CA ASP A 195 -17.17 21.77 -15.51
C ASP A 195 -17.53 20.34 -15.05
N MET A 196 -16.53 19.54 -14.64
CA MET A 196 -16.72 18.16 -14.20
C MET A 196 -17.41 18.11 -12.84
N HIS A 197 -18.29 17.12 -12.66
CA HIS A 197 -18.98 16.92 -11.40
C HIS A 197 -17.99 16.51 -10.29
N PRO A 198 -18.03 17.13 -9.10
CA PRO A 198 -17.00 16.96 -8.07
C PRO A 198 -16.93 15.54 -7.46
N THR A 199 -17.99 14.74 -7.61
CA THR A 199 -18.08 13.37 -7.06
C THR A 199 -18.10 12.27 -8.12
N GLU A 200 -17.81 12.63 -9.38
CA GLU A 200 -17.75 11.68 -10.51
C GLU A 200 -16.38 11.72 -11.17
N GLY A 201 -15.90 10.55 -11.61
CA GLY A 201 -14.69 10.48 -12.41
C GLY A 201 -14.97 10.81 -13.88
N SER A 202 -13.94 11.28 -14.58
CA SER A 202 -14.00 11.49 -16.03
C SER A 202 -12.82 10.82 -16.72
N ILE A 203 -13.11 9.98 -17.72
CA ILE A 203 -12.11 9.46 -18.66
C ILE A 203 -12.21 10.32 -19.92
N ILE A 204 -11.16 11.09 -20.22
CA ILE A 204 -11.14 12.03 -21.34
C ILE A 204 -10.17 11.52 -22.40
N TRP A 205 -10.67 11.31 -23.62
CA TRP A 205 -9.85 11.02 -24.79
C TRP A 205 -9.80 12.22 -25.72
N SER A 206 -8.61 12.72 -26.00
CA SER A 206 -8.37 13.82 -26.95
C SER A 206 -7.19 13.49 -27.86
N LYS A 207 -7.28 13.92 -29.12
CA LYS A 207 -6.18 13.85 -30.10
C LYS A 207 -5.13 14.95 -29.90
N GLU A 208 -5.51 16.08 -29.31
CA GLU A 208 -4.64 17.21 -28.99
C GLU A 208 -4.49 17.40 -27.47
N LYS A 209 -3.36 17.97 -27.02
CA LYS A 209 -3.12 18.28 -25.60
C LYS A 209 -4.15 19.30 -25.12
N GLN A 210 -5.18 18.85 -24.40
CA GLN A 210 -6.26 19.70 -23.88
C GLN A 210 -5.91 20.44 -22.59
N PHE A 211 -4.76 20.15 -21.99
CA PHE A 211 -4.32 20.79 -20.75
C PHE A 211 -3.10 21.68 -21.06
N SER A 212 -3.32 22.98 -21.20
CA SER A 212 -2.25 23.98 -21.19
C SER A 212 -1.89 24.30 -19.74
N LYS A 213 -0.59 24.29 -19.41
CA LYS A 213 -0.13 24.92 -18.17
C LYS A 213 -0.38 26.42 -18.30
N ASN A 214 -1.18 27.00 -17.40
CA ASN A 214 -1.08 28.43 -17.10
C ASN A 214 0.15 28.67 -16.23
#